data_AF-A0A7S1WB79-F1
#
_entry.id   AF-A0A7S1WB79-F1
#
_cell.length_a   1.000
_cell.length_b   1.000
_cell.length_c   1.000
_cell.angle_alpha   90.00
_cell.angle_beta   90.00
_cell.angle_gamma   90.00
#
_symmetry.space_group_name_H-M   'P 1'
#
loop_
_entity.id
_entity.type
_entity.pdbx_description
1 polymer ?
#
loop_
_entity_poly.entity_id
_entity_poly.type
_entity_poly.pdbx_seq_one_letter_code
_entity_poly.pdbx_strand_id
1 'polypeptide(L)'
;AMRIMRTVRLFRELRFMVASIISSLLSLFWAVVLLIFFVYISAICMLQTLETPQVDALSMEVLPDKLQEFYGSVHKAMLTLFMAVSGGCEWMTLLQPLRSISEWYVILFVLYVVFAFFGSVHIMTGVFVQATQRFGEVDKALRIQDTSDSDADTSSTLRRMLYDYMGEDASAVTCPELQAILDDRVSRATLKSVGIGALDARGLFGTLGCEGQETIDLEQC
;
A
#
# COMPACT_ATOMS: atom_id res chain seq x y z
N ALA A 1 -3.71 27.35 17.09
CA ALA A 1 -3.38 25.93 17.32
C ALA A 1 -3.97 25.00 16.24
N MET A 2 -5.30 24.94 16.05
CA MET A 2 -6.00 23.97 15.17
C MET A 2 -5.51 23.86 13.71
N ARG A 3 -5.09 24.98 13.06
CA ARG A 3 -4.56 24.95 11.68
C ARG A 3 -3.18 24.29 11.58
N ILE A 4 -2.33 24.44 12.61
CA ILE A 4 -0.97 23.90 12.62
C ILE A 4 -1.00 22.39 12.84
N MET A 5 -1.90 21.91 13.71
CA MET A 5 -2.11 20.47 13.92
C MET A 5 -2.58 19.76 12.64
N ARG A 6 -3.50 20.38 11.87
CA ARG A 6 -3.92 19.85 10.56
C ARG A 6 -2.76 19.74 9.57
N THR A 7 -1.90 20.76 9.50
CA THR A 7 -0.76 20.75 8.59
C THR A 7 0.25 19.66 8.94
N VAL A 8 0.63 19.53 10.21
CA VAL A 8 1.56 18.48 10.68
C VAL A 8 0.99 17.08 10.43
N ARG A 9 -0.32 16.90 10.65
CA ARG A 9 -1.03 15.65 10.36
C ARG A 9 -1.02 15.32 8.86
N LEU A 10 -1.28 16.29 7.98
CA LEU A 10 -1.27 16.11 6.53
C LEU A 10 0.11 15.67 6.01
N PHE A 11 1.20 16.28 6.50
CA PHE A 11 2.56 15.90 6.13
C PHE A 11 2.93 14.49 6.60
N ARG A 12 2.42 14.06 7.77
CA ARG A 12 2.60 12.70 8.28
C ARG A 12 1.87 11.68 7.40
N GLU A 13 0.62 11.96 7.05
CA GLU A 13 -0.20 11.13 6.16
C GLU A 13 0.45 11.00 4.77
N LEU A 14 0.91 12.11 4.18
CA LEU A 14 1.62 12.12 2.90
C LEU A 14 2.90 11.27 2.95
N ARG A 15 3.72 11.40 4.00
CA ARG A 15 4.95 10.62 4.15
C ARG A 15 4.68 9.12 4.22
N PHE A 16 3.63 8.70 4.94
CA PHE A 16 3.22 7.31 5.02
C PHE A 16 2.71 6.77 3.67
N MET A 17 1.91 7.56 2.94
CA MET A 17 1.46 7.18 1.60
C MET A 17 2.62 7.06 0.61
N VAL A 18 3.59 7.98 0.63
CA VAL A 18 4.78 7.92 -0.23
C VAL A 18 5.66 6.71 0.10
N ALA A 19 5.90 6.43 1.39
CA ALA A 19 6.63 5.23 1.80
C ALA A 19 5.92 3.94 1.32
N SER A 20 4.60 3.93 1.38
CA SER A 20 3.76 2.85 0.85
C SER A 20 3.86 2.73 -0.67
N ILE A 21 3.87 3.82 -1.43
CA ILE A 21 4.04 3.75 -2.89
C ILE A 21 5.42 3.19 -3.23
N ILE A 22 6.49 3.69 -2.59
CA ILE A 22 7.86 3.25 -2.83
C ILE A 22 8.00 1.74 -2.56
N SER A 23 7.39 1.25 -1.48
CA SER A 23 7.42 -0.18 -1.17
C SER A 23 6.71 -1.03 -2.25
N SER A 24 5.63 -0.52 -2.87
CA SER A 24 4.94 -1.24 -3.97
C SER A 24 5.74 -1.19 -5.26
N LEU A 25 6.41 -0.08 -5.54
CA LEU A 25 7.28 0.07 -6.71
C LEU A 25 8.42 -0.95 -6.70
N LEU A 26 8.95 -1.31 -5.53
CA LEU A 26 9.98 -2.35 -5.43
C LEU A 26 9.46 -3.72 -5.85
N SER A 27 8.22 -4.07 -5.48
CA SER A 27 7.60 -5.33 -5.92
C SER A 27 7.27 -5.32 -7.42
N LEU A 28 6.81 -4.18 -7.93
CA LEU A 28 6.56 -3.97 -9.35
C LEU A 28 7.86 -4.08 -10.16
N PHE A 29 8.96 -3.53 -9.65
CA PHE A 29 10.27 -3.60 -10.30
C PHE A 29 10.68 -5.05 -10.55
N TRP A 30 10.60 -5.92 -9.53
CA TRP A 30 10.93 -7.35 -9.70
C TRP A 30 9.98 -8.06 -10.67
N ALA A 31 8.70 -7.72 -10.66
CA ALA A 31 7.73 -8.26 -11.62
C ALA A 31 8.06 -7.84 -13.06
N VAL A 32 8.45 -6.57 -13.28
CA VAL A 32 8.90 -6.07 -14.59
C VAL A 32 10.20 -6.73 -15.02
N VAL A 33 11.15 -6.95 -14.12
CA VAL A 33 12.40 -7.67 -14.42
C VAL A 33 12.11 -9.10 -14.89
N LEU A 34 11.22 -9.83 -14.20
CA LEU A 34 10.78 -11.16 -14.61
C LEU A 34 10.08 -11.14 -15.98
N LEU A 35 9.26 -10.12 -16.24
CA LEU A 35 8.61 -9.95 -17.54
C LEU A 35 9.63 -9.70 -18.65
N ILE A 36 10.62 -8.83 -18.43
CA ILE A 36 11.69 -8.56 -19.40
C ILE A 36 12.50 -9.84 -19.68
N PHE A 37 12.79 -10.63 -18.66
CA PHE A 37 13.48 -11.91 -18.81
C PHE A 37 12.66 -12.91 -19.64
N PHE A 38 11.35 -12.99 -19.41
CA PHE A 38 10.44 -13.80 -20.22
C PHE A 38 10.38 -13.34 -21.69
N VAL A 39 10.33 -12.03 -21.93
CA VAL A 39 10.39 -11.44 -23.27
C VAL A 39 11.72 -11.77 -23.95
N TYR A 40 12.84 -11.69 -23.22
CA TYR A 40 14.17 -12.01 -23.73
C TYR A 40 14.29 -13.47 -24.18
N ILE A 41 13.83 -14.43 -23.38
CA ILE A 41 13.82 -15.85 -23.75
C ILE A 41 12.96 -16.07 -25.00
N SER A 42 11.75 -15.50 -25.02
CA SER A 42 10.84 -15.62 -26.16
C SER A 42 11.44 -15.01 -27.43
N ALA A 43 12.15 -13.88 -27.31
CA ALA A 43 12.85 -13.23 -28.41
C ALA A 43 13.96 -14.11 -28.99
N ILE A 44 14.73 -14.81 -28.15
CA ILE A 44 15.76 -15.76 -28.61
C ILE A 44 15.12 -16.93 -29.36
N CYS A 45 14.04 -17.51 -28.83
CA CYS A 45 13.34 -18.61 -29.50
C CYS A 45 12.81 -18.20 -30.89
N MET A 46 12.34 -16.95 -31.03
CA MET A 46 11.89 -16.42 -32.32
C MET A 46 13.08 -16.07 -33.23
N LEU A 47 14.21 -15.62 -32.70
CA LEU A 47 15.41 -15.34 -33.48
C LEU A 47 15.97 -16.59 -34.17
N GLN A 48 15.84 -17.75 -33.54
CA GLN A 48 16.26 -19.05 -34.12
C GLN A 48 15.54 -19.38 -35.44
N THR A 49 14.43 -18.71 -35.77
CA THR A 49 13.75 -18.86 -37.06
C THR A 49 14.64 -18.53 -38.24
N LEU A 50 15.54 -17.55 -38.10
CA LEU A 50 16.46 -17.09 -39.15
C LEU A 50 17.52 -18.14 -39.51
N GLU A 51 17.77 -19.10 -38.63
CA GLU A 51 18.77 -20.16 -38.82
C GLU A 51 18.14 -21.44 -39.41
N THR A 52 16.83 -21.43 -39.70
CA THR A 52 16.13 -22.63 -40.19
C THR A 52 16.34 -22.85 -41.69
N PRO A 53 16.52 -24.10 -42.15
CA PRO A 53 16.71 -24.40 -43.57
C PRO A 53 15.52 -24.00 -44.45
N GLN A 54 14.32 -23.83 -43.87
CA GLN A 54 13.17 -23.29 -44.58
C GLN A 54 13.40 -21.86 -45.08
N VAL A 55 14.14 -21.03 -44.33
CA VAL A 55 14.50 -19.67 -44.73
C VAL A 55 15.50 -19.70 -45.89
N ASP A 56 16.44 -20.66 -45.89
CA ASP A 56 17.39 -20.84 -46.99
C ASP A 56 16.71 -21.33 -48.29
N ALA A 57 15.61 -22.08 -48.17
CA ALA A 57 14.83 -22.60 -49.30
C ALA A 57 13.82 -21.59 -49.87
N LEU A 58 13.35 -20.64 -49.06
CA LEU A 58 12.49 -19.54 -49.48
C LEU A 58 13.36 -18.47 -50.16
N SER A 59 13.47 -18.55 -51.49
CA SER A 59 14.18 -17.61 -52.37
C SER A 59 14.29 -16.18 -51.81
N MET A 60 15.55 -15.71 -51.66
CA MET A 60 16.04 -14.48 -51.01
C MET A 60 15.35 -13.14 -51.35
N GLU A 61 14.29 -13.08 -52.14
CA GLU A 61 13.86 -11.83 -52.80
C GLU A 61 12.63 -11.13 -52.20
N VAL A 62 11.80 -11.77 -51.35
CA VAL A 62 10.51 -11.14 -50.91
C VAL A 62 10.16 -11.33 -49.43
N LEU A 63 10.57 -12.42 -48.78
CA LEU A 63 10.24 -12.73 -47.39
C LEU A 63 11.28 -12.35 -46.31
N PRO A 64 12.61 -12.22 -46.60
CA PRO A 64 13.59 -11.95 -45.54
C PRO A 64 13.48 -10.55 -44.94
N ASP A 65 12.97 -9.55 -45.67
CA ASP A 65 13.00 -8.16 -45.21
C ASP A 65 12.19 -7.94 -43.93
N LYS A 66 10.93 -8.38 -43.88
CA LYS A 66 10.09 -8.23 -42.67
C LYS A 66 10.57 -9.10 -41.52
N LEU A 67 11.06 -10.30 -41.82
CA LEU A 67 11.59 -11.20 -40.80
C LEU A 67 12.87 -10.63 -40.18
N GLN A 68 13.75 -10.04 -40.99
CA GLN A 68 14.97 -9.37 -40.55
C GLN A 68 14.70 -8.00 -39.91
N GLU A 69 13.64 -7.31 -40.31
CA GLU A 69 13.17 -6.08 -39.69
C GLU A 69 12.69 -6.34 -38.26
N PHE A 70 11.81 -7.32 -38.06
CA PHE A 70 11.18 -7.60 -36.77
C PHE A 70 11.99 -8.52 -35.87
N TYR A 71 12.69 -9.49 -36.45
CA TYR A 71 13.39 -10.56 -35.72
C TYR A 71 14.88 -10.65 -36.05
N GLY A 72 15.45 -9.72 -36.83
CA GLY A 72 16.88 -9.77 -37.24
C GLY A 72 17.91 -9.63 -36.13
N SER A 73 17.51 -9.26 -34.92
CA SER A 73 18.37 -9.25 -33.74
C SER A 73 17.53 -9.46 -32.48
N VAL A 74 18.17 -9.88 -31.38
CA VAL A 74 17.48 -10.07 -30.09
C VAL A 74 16.75 -8.78 -29.66
N HIS A 75 17.39 -7.62 -29.81
CA HIS A 75 16.78 -6.35 -29.42
C HIS A 75 15.55 -6.01 -30.28
N LYS A 76 15.62 -6.23 -31.59
CA LYS A 76 14.47 -6.07 -32.50
C LYS A 76 13.35 -7.03 -32.14
N ALA A 77 13.66 -8.29 -31.91
CA ALA A 77 12.68 -9.30 -31.52
C ALA A 77 12.01 -8.96 -30.17
N MET A 78 12.78 -8.50 -29.17
CA MET A 78 12.22 -8.03 -27.90
C MET A 78 11.28 -6.83 -28.09
N LEU A 79 11.65 -5.86 -28.93
CA LEU A 79 10.82 -4.70 -29.25
C LEU A 79 9.55 -5.12 -30.00
N THR A 80 9.66 -6.02 -30.96
CA THR A 80 8.53 -6.61 -31.70
C THR A 80 7.53 -7.29 -30.76
N LEU A 81 8.03 -8.14 -29.86
CA LEU A 81 7.20 -8.82 -28.86
C LEU A 81 6.54 -7.82 -27.91
N PHE A 82 7.27 -6.80 -27.47
CA PHE A 82 6.69 -5.71 -26.68
C PHE A 82 5.59 -4.94 -27.45
N MET A 83 5.81 -4.62 -28.73
CA MET A 83 4.80 -3.96 -29.58
C MET A 83 3.53 -4.80 -29.73
N ALA A 84 3.66 -6.13 -29.80
CA ALA A 84 2.54 -7.06 -29.93
C ALA A 84 1.57 -7.00 -28.74
N VAL A 85 2.07 -6.72 -27.53
CA VAL A 85 1.27 -6.70 -26.29
C VAL A 85 0.90 -5.27 -25.88
N SER A 86 1.75 -4.29 -26.18
CA SER A 86 1.53 -2.87 -25.84
C SER A 86 0.62 -2.13 -26.83
N GLY A 87 0.23 -2.77 -27.94
CA GLY A 87 -0.59 -2.14 -28.99
C GLY A 87 0.21 -1.23 -29.92
N GLY A 88 1.53 -1.37 -29.96
CA GLY A 88 2.39 -0.62 -30.89
C GLY A 88 2.23 -1.06 -32.35
N CYS A 89 1.82 -2.31 -32.58
CA CYS A 89 1.48 -2.85 -33.90
C CYS A 89 0.43 -3.97 -33.75
N GLU A 90 -0.30 -4.25 -34.82
CA GLU A 90 -1.21 -5.40 -34.85
C GLU A 90 -0.41 -6.71 -34.74
N TRP A 91 -0.66 -7.49 -33.71
CA TRP A 91 0.05 -8.76 -33.45
C TRP A 91 -0.02 -9.73 -34.63
N MET A 92 -1.09 -9.70 -35.43
CA MET A 92 -1.24 -10.48 -36.66
C MET A 92 -0.21 -10.10 -37.73
N THR A 93 0.12 -8.81 -37.85
CA THR A 93 1.14 -8.32 -38.80
C THR A 93 2.53 -8.79 -38.39
N LEU A 94 2.83 -8.82 -37.09
CA LEU A 94 4.10 -9.29 -36.55
C LEU A 94 4.26 -10.81 -36.65
N LEU A 95 3.14 -11.54 -36.54
CA LEU A 95 3.07 -12.99 -36.65
C LEU A 95 3.24 -13.50 -38.09
N GLN A 96 2.82 -12.72 -39.09
CA GLN A 96 2.78 -13.15 -40.50
C GLN A 96 4.12 -13.72 -41.01
N PRO A 97 5.29 -13.09 -40.77
CA PRO A 97 6.58 -13.62 -41.23
C PRO A 97 6.98 -14.93 -40.53
N LEU A 98 6.59 -15.11 -39.27
CA LEU A 98 6.86 -16.34 -38.52
C LEU A 98 6.01 -17.51 -39.07
N ARG A 99 4.76 -17.23 -39.43
CA ARG A 99 3.82 -18.22 -39.96
C ARG A 99 4.28 -18.81 -41.30
N SER A 100 4.90 -17.99 -42.15
CA SER A 100 5.42 -18.46 -43.44
C SER A 100 6.60 -19.43 -43.32
N ILE A 101 7.24 -19.53 -42.14
CA ILE A 101 8.33 -20.46 -41.88
C ILE A 101 7.79 -21.77 -41.31
N SER A 102 7.02 -21.69 -40.21
CA SER A 102 6.41 -22.86 -39.57
C SER A 102 5.28 -22.45 -38.63
N GLU A 103 4.20 -23.23 -38.62
CA GLU A 103 3.08 -23.10 -37.69
C GLU A 103 3.50 -23.32 -36.21
N TRP A 104 4.65 -23.94 -35.95
CA TRP A 104 5.17 -24.06 -34.58
C TRP A 104 5.50 -22.70 -33.95
N TYR A 105 6.10 -21.79 -34.71
CA TYR A 105 6.42 -20.44 -34.21
C TYR A 105 5.15 -19.62 -33.96
N VAL A 106 4.06 -19.93 -34.66
CA VAL A 106 2.75 -19.34 -34.40
C VAL A 106 2.24 -19.71 -33.02
N ILE A 107 2.31 -20.99 -32.66
CA ILE A 107 1.89 -21.47 -31.34
C ILE A 107 2.73 -20.80 -30.24
N LEU A 108 4.06 -20.74 -30.40
CA LEU A 108 4.94 -20.07 -29.45
C LEU A 108 4.63 -18.57 -29.30
N PHE A 109 4.36 -17.86 -30.40
CA PHE A 109 4.05 -16.44 -30.37
C PHE A 109 2.71 -16.17 -29.69
N VAL A 110 1.68 -16.97 -29.98
CA VAL A 110 0.37 -16.87 -29.33
C VAL A 110 0.48 -17.16 -27.82
N LEU A 111 1.23 -18.19 -27.43
CA LEU A 111 1.50 -18.48 -26.02
C LEU A 111 2.18 -17.29 -25.34
N TYR A 112 3.20 -16.70 -25.97
CA TYR A 112 3.82 -15.48 -25.47
C TYR A 112 2.80 -14.35 -25.25
N VAL A 113 1.95 -14.05 -26.25
CA VAL A 113 0.94 -12.98 -26.13
C VAL A 113 -0.02 -13.25 -24.99
N VAL A 114 -0.50 -14.48 -24.85
CA VAL A 114 -1.38 -14.89 -23.74
C VAL A 114 -0.69 -14.70 -22.40
N PHE A 115 0.52 -15.23 -22.22
CA PHE A 115 1.27 -15.11 -20.97
C PHE A 115 1.63 -13.67 -20.63
N ALA A 116 2.04 -12.87 -21.61
CA ALA A 116 2.37 -11.47 -21.40
C ALA A 116 1.13 -10.62 -21.08
N PHE A 117 0.01 -10.86 -21.77
CA PHE A 117 -1.25 -10.17 -21.51
C PHE A 117 -1.80 -10.52 -20.12
N PHE A 118 -1.98 -11.81 -19.82
CA PHE A 118 -2.41 -12.22 -18.49
C PHE A 118 -1.39 -11.82 -17.41
N GLY A 119 -0.10 -11.99 -17.68
CA GLY A 119 0.97 -11.59 -16.76
C GLY A 119 0.90 -10.11 -16.40
N SER A 120 0.76 -9.22 -17.39
CA SER A 120 0.60 -7.78 -17.13
C SER A 120 -0.64 -7.46 -16.30
N VAL A 121 -1.79 -8.09 -16.58
CA VAL A 121 -3.02 -7.91 -15.78
C VAL A 121 -2.84 -8.42 -14.35
N HIS A 122 -2.16 -9.56 -14.15
CA HIS A 122 -1.88 -10.10 -12.81
C HIS A 122 -0.92 -9.21 -12.02
N ILE A 123 0.09 -8.63 -12.69
CA ILE A 123 1.00 -7.65 -12.07
C ILE A 123 0.23 -6.40 -11.65
N MET A 124 -0.62 -5.85 -12.52
CA MET A 124 -1.46 -4.69 -12.19
C MET A 124 -2.40 -5.01 -11.02
N THR A 125 -3.06 -6.17 -11.05
CA THR A 125 -3.95 -6.63 -9.98
C THR A 125 -3.20 -6.76 -8.66
N GLY A 126 -1.99 -7.32 -8.67
CA GLY A 126 -1.13 -7.41 -7.49
C GLY A 126 -0.81 -6.03 -6.90
N VAL A 127 -0.51 -5.04 -7.74
CA VAL A 127 -0.29 -3.66 -7.29
C VAL A 127 -1.56 -3.05 -6.71
N PHE A 128 -2.72 -3.23 -7.34
CA PHE A 128 -3.99 -2.73 -6.81
C PHE A 128 -4.34 -3.36 -5.47
N VAL A 129 -4.18 -4.67 -5.34
CA VAL A 129 -4.43 -5.39 -4.08
C VAL A 129 -3.51 -4.87 -2.97
N GLN A 130 -2.21 -4.71 -3.25
CA GLN A 130 -1.26 -4.14 -2.29
C GLN A 130 -1.64 -2.70 -1.90
N ALA A 131 -2.09 -1.88 -2.86
CA ALA A 131 -2.54 -0.52 -2.57
C ALA A 131 -3.75 -0.55 -1.63
N THR A 132 -4.75 -1.38 -1.90
CA THR A 132 -5.95 -1.52 -1.05
C THR A 132 -5.60 -2.00 0.37
N GLN A 133 -4.73 -2.99 0.50
CA GLN A 133 -4.30 -3.49 1.81
C GLN A 133 -3.60 -2.39 2.63
N ARG A 134 -2.72 -1.60 2.00
CA ARG A 134 -2.00 -0.51 2.66
C ARG A 134 -2.90 0.65 3.07
N PHE A 135 -3.92 0.98 2.28
CA PHE A 135 -4.92 1.97 2.70
C PHE A 135 -5.65 1.52 3.98
N GLY A 136 -5.96 0.22 4.11
CA GLY A 136 -6.54 -0.32 5.33
C GLY A 136 -5.60 -0.26 6.54
N GLU A 137 -4.30 -0.46 6.35
CA GLU A 137 -3.29 -0.36 7.42
C GLU A 137 -3.06 1.08 7.87
N VAL A 138 -2.99 2.03 6.93
CA VAL A 138 -2.83 3.46 7.22
C VAL A 138 -4.04 3.97 8.00
N ASP A 139 -5.27 3.62 7.61
CA ASP A 139 -6.47 4.03 8.35
C ASP A 139 -6.46 3.49 9.79
N LYS A 140 -6.09 2.22 9.98
CA LYS A 140 -5.95 1.63 11.32
C LYS A 140 -4.88 2.32 12.15
N ALA A 141 -3.69 2.57 11.59
CA ALA A 141 -2.60 3.23 12.31
C ALA A 141 -2.96 4.66 12.72
N LEU A 142 -3.65 5.40 11.85
CA LEU A 142 -4.16 6.73 12.16
C LEU A 142 -5.22 6.69 13.26
N ARG A 143 -6.12 5.70 13.24
CA ARG A 143 -7.15 5.56 14.29
C ARG A 143 -6.57 5.18 15.64
N ILE A 144 -5.57 4.28 15.69
CA ILE A 144 -4.86 3.91 16.93
C ILE A 144 -4.15 5.14 17.51
N GLN A 145 -3.55 5.96 16.67
CA GLN A 145 -2.87 7.17 17.11
C GLN A 145 -3.84 8.27 17.58
N ASP A 146 -4.97 8.47 16.88
CA ASP A 146 -6.00 9.42 17.32
C ASP A 146 -6.62 9.03 18.68
N THR A 147 -6.83 7.73 18.93
CA THR A 147 -7.25 7.26 20.26
C THR A 147 -6.19 7.50 21.31
N SER A 148 -4.91 7.19 21.03
CA SER A 148 -3.82 7.39 21.99
C SER A 148 -3.57 8.86 22.33
N ASP A 149 -3.66 9.76 21.34
CA ASP A 149 -3.51 11.21 21.56
C ASP A 149 -4.71 11.75 22.37
N SER A 150 -5.93 11.24 22.11
CA SER A 150 -7.12 11.62 22.89
C SER A 150 -7.07 11.10 24.33
N ASP A 151 -6.56 9.89 24.56
CA ASP A 151 -6.42 9.31 25.89
C ASP A 151 -5.39 10.08 26.74
N ALA A 152 -4.28 10.52 26.13
CA ALA A 152 -3.28 11.35 26.79
C ALA A 152 -3.80 12.77 27.11
N ASP A 153 -4.56 13.38 26.20
CA ASP A 153 -5.24 14.67 26.45
C ASP A 153 -6.32 14.55 27.54
N THR A 154 -7.00 13.40 27.60
CA THR A 154 -8.03 13.12 28.62
C THR A 154 -7.42 12.94 30.00
N SER A 155 -6.34 12.16 30.12
CA SER A 155 -5.61 11.94 31.38
C SER A 155 -5.02 13.26 31.91
N SER A 156 -4.36 14.05 31.05
CA SER A 156 -3.78 15.33 31.46
C SER A 156 -4.83 16.37 31.89
N THR A 157 -6.01 16.37 31.25
CA THR A 157 -7.12 17.24 31.64
C THR A 157 -7.73 16.83 32.99
N LEU A 158 -7.92 15.53 33.22
CA LEU A 158 -8.35 15.00 34.51
C LEU A 158 -7.35 15.32 35.63
N ARG A 159 -6.06 15.12 35.37
CA ARG A 159 -4.99 15.42 36.33
C ARG A 159 -4.97 16.90 36.71
N ARG A 160 -5.15 17.79 35.73
CA ARG A 160 -5.24 19.23 35.99
C ARG A 160 -6.47 19.61 36.84
N MET A 161 -7.62 18.97 36.62
CA MET A 161 -8.80 19.19 37.47
C MET A 161 -8.57 18.76 38.92
N LEU A 162 -7.88 17.64 39.11
CA LEU A 162 -7.57 17.11 40.44
C LEU A 162 -6.63 18.04 41.20
N TYR A 163 -5.59 18.58 40.55
CA TYR A 163 -4.70 19.57 41.17
C TYR A 163 -5.40 20.91 41.47
N ASP A 164 -6.25 21.42 40.57
CA ASP A 164 -7.00 22.67 40.80
C ASP A 164 -7.96 22.56 42.01
N TYR A 165 -8.50 21.36 42.27
CA TYR A 165 -9.45 21.14 43.37
C TYR A 165 -8.77 20.80 44.71
N MET A 166 -7.66 20.05 44.70
CA MET A 166 -7.00 19.56 45.92
C MET A 166 -5.78 20.39 46.35
N GLY A 167 -5.29 21.29 45.48
CA GLY A 167 -4.06 22.05 45.69
C GLY A 167 -2.81 21.30 45.18
N GLU A 168 -1.74 22.05 44.86
CA GLU A 168 -0.51 21.51 44.23
C GLU A 168 0.21 20.43 45.07
N ASP A 169 -0.01 20.39 46.38
CA ASP A 169 0.70 19.49 47.31
C ASP A 169 0.06 18.10 47.48
N ALA A 170 -1.03 17.81 46.76
CA ALA A 170 -1.72 16.54 46.93
C ALA A 170 -1.06 15.39 46.17
N SER A 171 -0.61 14.37 46.91
CA SER A 171 0.02 13.17 46.35
C SER A 171 -0.97 12.07 45.99
N ALA A 172 -2.11 11.98 46.69
CA ALA A 172 -3.11 10.92 46.49
C ALA A 172 -4.55 11.45 46.62
N VAL A 173 -5.48 10.77 45.93
CA VAL A 173 -6.93 11.04 45.99
C VAL A 173 -7.63 9.82 46.59
N THR A 174 -8.48 10.02 47.59
CA THR A 174 -9.36 8.94 48.08
C THR A 174 -10.65 8.84 47.25
N CYS A 175 -11.24 7.64 47.16
CA CYS A 175 -12.49 7.41 46.41
C CYS A 175 -13.64 8.38 46.77
N PRO A 176 -13.88 8.75 48.05
CA PRO A 176 -14.94 9.70 48.41
C PRO A 176 -14.65 11.13 47.93
N GLU A 177 -13.38 11.55 47.93
CA GLU A 177 -12.96 12.88 47.45
C GLU A 177 -13.12 12.97 45.94
N LEU A 178 -12.68 11.94 45.20
CA LEU A 178 -12.88 11.85 43.76
C LEU A 178 -14.37 11.89 43.40
N GLN A 179 -15.23 11.21 44.17
CA GLN A 179 -16.66 11.22 43.95
C GLN A 179 -17.28 12.61 44.21
N ALA A 180 -16.82 13.32 45.24
CA ALA A 180 -17.24 14.70 45.51
C ALA A 180 -16.83 15.66 44.38
N ILE A 181 -15.65 15.47 43.80
CA ILE A 181 -15.16 16.23 42.63
C ILE A 181 -16.03 15.95 41.40
N LEU A 182 -16.38 14.69 41.17
CA LEU A 182 -17.23 14.27 40.04
C LEU A 182 -18.69 14.71 40.17
N ASP A 183 -19.18 14.94 41.40
CA ASP A 183 -20.52 15.47 41.65
C ASP A 183 -20.59 17.01 41.53
N ASP A 184 -19.45 17.71 41.52
CA ASP A 184 -19.41 19.16 41.33
C ASP A 184 -19.87 19.58 39.92
N ARG A 185 -20.63 20.69 39.87
CA ARG A 185 -21.23 21.19 38.63
C ARG A 185 -20.19 21.65 37.62
N VAL A 186 -19.07 22.20 38.06
CA VAL A 186 -18.00 22.71 37.19
C VAL A 186 -17.21 21.54 36.61
N SER A 187 -16.86 20.56 37.45
CA SER A 187 -16.20 19.33 37.02
C SER A 187 -17.02 18.55 35.99
N ARG A 188 -18.34 18.37 36.22
CA ARG A 188 -19.22 17.68 35.27
C ARG A 188 -19.38 18.41 33.93
N ALA A 189 -19.46 19.74 33.96
CA ALA A 189 -19.54 20.54 32.74
C ALA A 189 -18.27 20.39 31.90
N THR A 190 -17.12 20.33 32.58
CA THR A 190 -15.82 20.24 31.91
C THR A 190 -15.53 18.81 31.43
N LEU A 191 -15.86 17.77 32.19
CA LEU A 191 -15.83 16.37 31.75
C LEU A 191 -16.72 16.14 30.51
N LYS A 192 -17.93 16.72 30.52
CA LYS A 192 -18.83 16.67 29.38
C LYS A 192 -18.28 17.41 28.15
N SER A 193 -17.48 18.47 28.35
CA SER A 193 -16.82 19.19 27.26
C SER A 193 -15.65 18.42 26.63
N VAL A 194 -15.04 17.50 27.39
CA VAL A 194 -13.98 16.57 26.94
C VAL A 194 -14.58 15.29 26.32
N GLY A 195 -15.90 15.09 26.44
CA GLY A 195 -16.60 13.95 25.84
C GLY A 195 -16.83 12.77 26.79
N ILE A 196 -16.46 12.90 28.07
CA ILE A 196 -16.71 11.87 29.08
C ILE A 196 -18.12 12.07 29.66
N GLY A 197 -18.98 11.06 29.50
CA GLY A 197 -20.31 11.05 30.11
C GLY A 197 -20.25 10.77 31.61
N ALA A 198 -21.23 11.24 32.38
CA ALA A 198 -21.30 10.99 33.83
C ALA A 198 -21.35 9.49 34.22
N LEU A 199 -21.75 8.62 33.29
CA LEU A 199 -21.73 7.15 33.43
C LEU A 199 -20.32 6.55 33.19
N ASP A 200 -19.51 7.15 32.31
CA ASP A 200 -18.11 6.77 32.10
C ASP A 200 -17.22 7.14 33.27
N ALA A 201 -17.61 8.17 34.04
CA ALA A 201 -16.87 8.55 35.24
C ALA A 201 -16.74 7.38 36.23
N ARG A 202 -17.76 6.51 36.35
CA ARG A 202 -17.70 5.25 37.12
C ARG A 202 -16.83 4.17 36.48
N GLY A 203 -16.79 4.09 35.15
CA GLY A 203 -15.88 3.20 34.42
C GLY A 203 -14.41 3.61 34.56
N LEU A 204 -14.17 4.92 34.64
CA LEU A 204 -12.87 5.53 34.93
C LEU A 204 -12.28 5.06 36.28
N PHE A 205 -13.12 4.81 37.30
CA PHE A 205 -12.68 4.20 38.57
C PHE A 205 -12.10 2.79 38.38
N GLY A 206 -12.66 2.00 37.46
CA GLY A 206 -12.16 0.65 37.16
C GLY A 206 -10.81 0.69 36.44
N THR A 207 -10.64 1.61 35.49
CA THR A 207 -9.39 1.77 34.74
C THR A 207 -8.26 2.45 35.51
N LEU A 208 -8.58 3.30 36.50
CA LEU A 208 -7.59 3.94 37.39
C LEU A 208 -7.18 3.03 38.57
N GLY A 209 -7.65 1.78 38.63
CA GLY A 209 -7.18 0.77 39.58
C GLY A 209 -7.94 0.71 40.91
N CYS A 210 -9.13 1.31 41.03
CA CYS A 210 -9.91 1.25 42.28
C CYS A 210 -10.61 -0.11 42.54
N GLU A 211 -10.43 -1.13 41.69
CA GLU A 211 -10.80 -2.51 42.04
C GLU A 211 -9.82 -3.06 43.09
N GLY A 212 -9.96 -2.61 44.33
CA GLY A 212 -9.27 -3.14 45.51
C GLY A 212 -8.30 -2.19 46.23
N GLN A 213 -8.11 -0.94 45.77
CA GLN A 213 -7.31 0.08 46.46
C GLN A 213 -8.17 1.27 46.93
N GLU A 214 -7.97 1.72 48.18
CA GLU A 214 -8.73 2.84 48.79
C GLU A 214 -8.24 4.23 48.33
N THR A 215 -7.04 4.32 47.74
CA THR A 215 -6.34 5.55 47.36
C THR A 215 -5.71 5.42 45.97
N ILE A 216 -5.82 6.47 45.15
CA ILE A 216 -5.14 6.59 43.86
C ILE A 216 -3.95 7.53 44.02
N ASP A 217 -2.75 7.04 43.71
CA ASP A 217 -1.52 7.83 43.76
C ASP A 217 -1.37 8.62 42.45
N LEU A 218 -1.35 9.96 42.53
CA LEU A 218 -1.34 10.84 41.35
C LEU A 218 0.01 10.83 40.62
N GLU A 219 1.07 10.34 41.25
CA GLU A 219 2.40 10.23 40.63
C GLU A 219 2.57 8.96 39.78
N GLN A 220 1.75 7.93 39.99
CA GLN A 220 1.84 6.64 39.26
C GLN A 220 0.84 6.50 38.11
N CYS A 221 -0.03 7.49 37.90
CA CYS A 221 -1.05 7.56 36.85
C CYS A 221 -0.72 8.57 35.74
#